data_AF-A0A3M1N1H1-F1
#
_entry.id   AF-A0A3M1N1H1-F1
#
_cell.length_a   1.000
_cell.length_b   1.000
_cell.length_c   1.000
_cell.angle_alpha   90.00
_cell.angle_beta   90.00
_cell.angle_gamma   90.00
#
_symmetry.space_group_name_H-M   'P 1'
#
loop_
_entity.id
_entity.type
_entity.pdbx_description
1 polymer ?
#
loop_
_entity_poly.entity_id
_entity_poly.type
_entity_poly.pdbx_seq_one_letter_code
_entity_poly.pdbx_strand_id
1 'polypeptide(L)'
;RFEALETYIQETLDETGRLKLKFANPLGVALHLTRRYGDIVQQRLDLLRDDFSLLEDVERQLEVYRADMERDFNYRMADIENVLYEMERRGNQYFAETMRLGRIFDLLDKERIRSEFERKVVADAPQHVSDRVNELIDWMVESDLRQWQAVTEHLAERRREHRERIVGDVGTFQYDREHLIDRVGERSRRVVEQYDRQAEANQIAEQSQTAVAAMAAMEVGAVGLGALITAIATTVAADVTGLLLAGTVAALGLFIIPARRRMAQKELASRLDAMRTDLLTALRTPFAQEMQRSIQRINEAIAPYTRFVRAEREKLHEVQEELERIRAGLERLKSEIEAE
;
A
#
# COMPACT_ATOMS: atom_id res chain seq x y z
N ARG A 1 -90.91 -7.58 -19.09
CA ARG A 1 -90.44 -6.83 -17.90
C ARG A 1 -88.96 -7.15 -17.60
N PHE A 2 -88.11 -7.16 -18.63
CA PHE A 2 -86.65 -7.34 -18.53
C PHE A 2 -85.89 -6.49 -19.57
N GLU A 3 -86.58 -5.59 -20.28
CA GLU A 3 -86.02 -4.86 -21.43
C GLU A 3 -84.74 -4.09 -21.07
N ALA A 4 -84.71 -3.37 -19.95
CA ALA A 4 -83.50 -2.68 -19.50
C ALA A 4 -82.32 -3.63 -19.16
N LEU A 5 -82.61 -4.84 -18.66
CA LEU A 5 -81.58 -5.85 -18.39
C LEU A 5 -81.12 -6.53 -19.68
N GLU A 6 -82.05 -6.75 -20.61
CA GLU A 6 -81.80 -7.38 -21.91
C GLU A 6 -81.00 -6.45 -22.83
N THR A 7 -81.33 -5.15 -22.85
CA THR A 7 -80.53 -4.10 -23.48
C THR A 7 -79.15 -4.00 -22.85
N TYR A 8 -79.03 -3.97 -21.51
CA TYR A 8 -77.73 -3.97 -20.84
C TYR A 8 -76.89 -5.21 -21.18
N ILE A 9 -77.50 -6.40 -21.23
CA ILE A 9 -76.84 -7.64 -21.64
C ILE A 9 -76.42 -7.58 -23.11
N GLN A 10 -77.26 -7.08 -24.01
CA GLN A 10 -76.93 -6.97 -25.44
C GLN A 10 -75.86 -5.91 -25.72
N GLU A 11 -75.87 -4.78 -25.01
CA GLU A 11 -74.88 -3.70 -25.14
C GLU A 11 -73.56 -4.03 -24.43
N THR A 12 -73.58 -4.79 -23.33
CA THR A 12 -72.36 -5.15 -22.57
C THR A 12 -71.75 -6.47 -23.03
N LEU A 13 -72.54 -7.39 -23.59
CA LEU A 13 -72.10 -8.70 -24.09
C LEU A 13 -72.22 -8.83 -25.61
N ASP A 14 -72.19 -7.73 -26.34
CA ASP A 14 -71.90 -7.77 -27.76
C ASP A 14 -70.50 -8.38 -28.02
N GLU A 15 -70.13 -8.52 -29.29
CA GLU A 15 -68.85 -9.13 -29.64
C GLU A 15 -67.66 -8.34 -29.06
N THR A 16 -67.75 -7.01 -29.05
CA THR A 16 -66.73 -6.07 -28.60
C THR A 16 -66.61 -6.02 -27.06
N GLY A 17 -67.73 -5.89 -26.33
CA GLY A 17 -67.79 -5.86 -24.87
C GLY A 17 -67.33 -7.18 -24.22
N ARG A 18 -67.63 -8.32 -24.84
CA ARG A 18 -67.07 -9.62 -24.40
C ARG A 18 -65.56 -9.71 -24.60
N LEU A 19 -65.03 -9.09 -25.65
CA LEU A 19 -63.60 -9.07 -25.93
C LEU A 19 -62.86 -8.22 -24.90
N LYS A 20 -63.38 -7.02 -24.58
CA LYS A 20 -62.88 -6.15 -23.49
C LYS A 20 -62.81 -6.89 -22.16
N LEU A 21 -63.90 -7.57 -21.77
CA LEU A 21 -63.97 -8.31 -20.50
C LEU A 21 -62.98 -9.49 -20.44
N LYS A 22 -62.77 -10.19 -21.57
CA LYS A 22 -61.81 -11.31 -21.65
C LYS A 22 -60.37 -10.85 -21.51
N PHE A 23 -60.01 -9.68 -22.02
CA PHE A 23 -58.64 -9.17 -21.97
C PHE A 23 -58.35 -8.29 -20.74
N ALA A 24 -59.36 -7.71 -20.10
CA ALA A 24 -59.17 -6.86 -18.91
C ALA A 24 -58.46 -7.59 -17.76
N ASN A 25 -58.81 -8.86 -17.49
CA ASN A 25 -58.20 -9.62 -16.39
C ASN A 25 -56.73 -10.01 -16.70
N PRO A 26 -56.39 -10.62 -17.86
CA PRO A 26 -55.00 -10.88 -18.24
C PRO A 26 -54.12 -9.61 -18.29
N LEU A 27 -54.62 -8.49 -18.83
CA LEU A 27 -53.88 -7.23 -18.86
C LEU A 27 -53.66 -6.64 -17.47
N GLY A 28 -54.68 -6.71 -16.60
CA GLY A 28 -54.56 -6.30 -15.20
C GLY A 28 -53.51 -7.13 -14.45
N VAL A 29 -53.51 -8.45 -14.64
CA VAL A 29 -52.51 -9.36 -14.05
C VAL A 29 -51.12 -9.05 -14.60
N ALA A 30 -50.96 -8.85 -15.91
CA ALA A 30 -49.68 -8.51 -16.52
C ALA A 30 -49.12 -7.18 -15.98
N LEU A 31 -49.94 -6.12 -15.93
CA LEU A 31 -49.57 -4.82 -15.36
C LEU A 31 -49.17 -4.92 -13.88
N HIS A 32 -49.90 -5.73 -13.11
CA HIS A 32 -49.57 -5.97 -11.71
C HIS A 32 -48.23 -6.70 -11.56
N LEU A 33 -47.98 -7.74 -12.35
CA LEU A 33 -46.70 -8.46 -12.34
C LEU A 33 -45.54 -7.56 -12.77
N THR A 34 -45.69 -6.81 -13.86
CA THR A 34 -44.65 -5.87 -14.33
C THR A 34 -44.33 -4.81 -13.27
N ARG A 35 -45.34 -4.27 -12.58
CA ARG A 35 -45.12 -3.34 -11.47
C ARG A 35 -44.37 -4.02 -10.33
N ARG A 36 -44.84 -5.18 -9.88
CA ARG A 36 -44.21 -5.94 -8.78
C ARG A 36 -42.75 -6.28 -9.06
N TYR A 37 -42.44 -6.76 -10.27
CA TYR A 37 -41.05 -7.05 -10.64
C TYR A 37 -40.22 -5.78 -10.83
N GLY A 38 -40.82 -4.68 -11.30
CA GLY A 38 -40.18 -3.36 -11.32
C GLY A 38 -39.76 -2.88 -9.93
N ASP A 39 -40.66 -3.01 -8.94
CA ASP A 39 -40.37 -2.65 -7.55
C ASP A 39 -39.23 -3.51 -6.97
N ILE A 40 -39.20 -4.82 -7.26
CA ILE A 40 -38.12 -5.72 -6.84
C ILE A 40 -36.78 -5.32 -7.49
N VAL A 41 -36.78 -5.03 -8.79
CA VAL A 41 -35.57 -4.60 -9.52
C VAL A 41 -35.03 -3.29 -8.95
N GLN A 42 -35.92 -2.33 -8.67
CA GLN A 42 -35.53 -1.05 -8.08
C GLN A 42 -34.91 -1.24 -6.68
N GLN A 43 -35.51 -2.07 -5.82
CA GLN A 43 -34.94 -2.38 -4.51
C GLN A 43 -33.54 -3.00 -4.61
N ARG A 44 -33.32 -3.89 -5.58
CA ARG A 44 -31.99 -4.50 -5.79
C ARG A 44 -30.97 -3.50 -6.34
N LEU A 45 -31.39 -2.61 -7.25
CA LEU A 45 -30.54 -1.51 -7.74
C LEU A 45 -30.14 -0.55 -6.62
N ASP A 46 -31.05 -0.23 -5.71
CA ASP A 46 -30.76 0.61 -4.54
C ASP A 46 -29.73 -0.06 -3.62
N LEU A 47 -29.86 -1.38 -3.36
CA LEU A 47 -28.86 -2.14 -2.59
C LEU A 47 -27.49 -2.14 -3.28
N LEU A 48 -27.45 -2.36 -4.61
CA LEU A 48 -26.21 -2.37 -5.37
C LEU A 48 -25.55 -0.99 -5.43
N ARG A 49 -26.32 0.09 -5.46
CA ARG A 49 -25.79 1.46 -5.49
C ARG A 49 -24.90 1.75 -4.29
N ASP A 50 -25.36 1.36 -3.12
CA ASP A 50 -24.59 1.52 -1.92
C ASP A 50 -23.38 0.55 -1.89
N ASP A 51 -23.51 -0.67 -2.41
CA ASP A 51 -22.39 -1.61 -2.53
C ASP A 51 -21.30 -1.09 -3.48
N PHE A 52 -21.69 -0.37 -4.53
CA PHE A 52 -20.77 0.36 -5.39
C PHE A 52 -20.05 1.46 -4.61
N SER A 53 -20.79 2.25 -3.82
CA SER A 53 -20.22 3.34 -3.03
C SER A 53 -19.17 2.81 -2.04
N LEU A 54 -19.46 1.67 -1.41
CA LEU A 54 -18.51 0.94 -0.56
C LEU A 54 -17.24 0.54 -1.30
N LEU A 55 -17.38 -0.05 -2.49
CA LEU A 55 -16.22 -0.48 -3.29
C LEU A 55 -15.36 0.71 -3.71
N GLU A 56 -15.98 1.83 -4.09
CA GLU A 56 -15.25 3.07 -4.38
C GLU A 56 -14.57 3.65 -3.13
N ASP A 57 -15.19 3.57 -1.96
CA ASP A 57 -14.58 3.99 -0.69
C ASP A 57 -13.33 3.15 -0.38
N VAL A 58 -13.40 1.83 -0.57
CA VAL A 58 -12.24 0.94 -0.40
C VAL A 58 -11.12 1.29 -1.39
N GLU A 59 -11.44 1.53 -2.66
CA GLU A 59 -10.46 1.94 -3.67
C GLU A 59 -9.77 3.26 -3.28
N ARG A 60 -10.55 4.28 -2.86
CA ARG A 60 -10.02 5.56 -2.36
C ARG A 60 -9.14 5.38 -1.12
N GLN A 61 -9.55 4.55 -0.16
CA GLN A 61 -8.76 4.26 1.04
C GLN A 61 -7.42 3.60 0.69
N LEU A 62 -7.37 2.72 -0.32
CA LEU A 62 -6.13 2.10 -0.76
C LEU A 62 -5.17 3.10 -1.42
N GLU A 63 -5.69 4.14 -2.09
CA GLU A 63 -4.86 5.22 -2.63
C GLU A 63 -4.25 6.08 -1.52
N VAL A 64 -5.05 6.43 -0.51
CA VAL A 64 -4.58 7.17 0.67
C VAL A 64 -3.54 6.36 1.43
N TYR A 65 -3.81 5.07 1.68
CA TYR A 65 -2.88 4.15 2.31
C TYR A 65 -1.53 4.11 1.57
N ARG A 66 -1.54 4.00 0.23
CA ARG A 66 -0.30 4.03 -0.56
C ARG A 66 0.49 5.31 -0.33
N ALA A 67 -0.17 6.47 -0.38
CA ALA A 67 0.47 7.76 -0.20
C ALA A 67 1.04 7.93 1.23
N ASP A 68 0.29 7.50 2.24
CA ASP A 68 0.73 7.54 3.63
C ASP A 68 1.94 6.61 3.87
N MET A 69 1.91 5.40 3.30
CA MET A 69 3.03 4.46 3.36
C MET A 69 4.30 5.04 2.75
N GLU A 70 4.22 5.64 1.56
CA GLU A 70 5.38 6.28 0.92
C GLU A 70 5.93 7.45 1.74
N ARG A 71 5.05 8.30 2.28
CA ARG A 71 5.43 9.43 3.12
C ARG A 71 6.15 8.96 4.38
N ASP A 72 5.56 8.00 5.09
CA ASP A 72 6.07 7.54 6.37
C ASP A 72 7.37 6.72 6.21
N PHE A 73 7.52 5.98 5.11
CA PHE A 73 8.79 5.38 4.71
C PHE A 73 9.90 6.44 4.58
N ASN A 74 9.61 7.56 3.90
CA ASN A 74 10.62 8.62 3.72
C ASN A 74 11.02 9.26 5.06
N TYR A 75 10.08 9.42 6.01
CA TYR A 75 10.42 9.93 7.36
C TYR A 75 11.36 8.98 8.10
N ARG A 76 11.05 7.68 8.11
CA ARG A 76 11.88 6.67 8.76
C ARG A 76 13.24 6.52 8.07
N MET A 77 13.28 6.68 6.76
CA MET A 77 14.53 6.70 6.01
C MET A 77 15.40 7.90 6.41
N ALA A 78 14.80 9.08 6.61
CA ALA A 78 15.53 10.26 7.07
C ALA A 78 16.18 10.03 8.45
N ASP A 79 15.54 9.27 9.35
CA ASP A 79 16.13 8.89 10.64
C ASP A 79 17.38 8.02 10.47
N ILE A 80 17.38 7.08 9.52
CA ILE A 80 18.56 6.26 9.18
C ILE A 80 19.67 7.13 8.60
N GLU A 81 19.33 8.05 7.69
CA GLU A 81 20.29 8.97 7.09
C GLU A 81 20.93 9.89 8.12
N ASN A 82 20.17 10.32 9.14
CA ASN A 82 20.70 11.13 10.23
C ASN A 82 21.80 10.41 11.02
N VAL A 83 21.70 9.08 11.21
CA VAL A 83 22.77 8.29 11.87
C VAL A 83 24.08 8.37 11.08
N LEU A 84 24.00 8.26 9.74
CA LEU A 84 25.18 8.38 8.87
C LEU A 84 25.75 9.80 8.86
N TYR A 85 24.88 10.81 8.87
CA TYR A 85 25.30 12.21 8.98
C TYR A 85 26.04 12.49 10.29
N GLU A 86 25.55 11.96 11.42
CA GLU A 86 26.24 12.08 12.70
C GLU A 86 27.60 11.38 12.67
N MET A 87 27.69 10.21 12.04
CA MET A 87 28.95 9.50 11.84
C MET A 87 29.94 10.32 10.99
N GLU A 88 29.48 10.96 9.91
CA GLU A 88 30.30 11.87 9.10
C GLU A 88 30.84 13.04 9.95
N ARG A 89 29.97 13.66 10.75
CA ARG A 89 30.34 14.77 11.63
C ARG A 89 31.41 14.35 12.64
N ARG A 90 31.25 13.18 13.28
CA ARG A 90 32.25 12.63 14.21
C ARG A 90 33.57 12.35 13.49
N GLY A 91 33.54 11.83 12.27
CA GLY A 91 34.75 11.60 11.48
C GLY A 91 35.48 12.88 11.09
N ASN A 92 34.75 13.89 10.67
CA ASN A 92 35.29 15.21 10.37
C ASN A 92 35.97 15.85 11.59
N GLN A 93 35.35 15.73 12.77
CA GLN A 93 35.91 16.18 14.03
C GLN A 93 37.17 15.39 14.41
N TYR A 94 37.12 14.06 14.30
CA TYR A 94 38.27 13.20 14.59
C TYR A 94 39.48 13.55 13.71
N PHE A 95 39.30 13.72 12.39
CA PHE A 95 40.40 14.12 11.52
C PHE A 95 40.94 15.52 11.86
N ALA A 96 40.09 16.45 12.32
CA ALA A 96 40.54 17.78 12.75
C ALA A 96 41.32 17.78 14.08
N GLU A 97 41.03 16.84 14.97
CA GLU A 97 41.73 16.67 16.26
C GLU A 97 43.02 15.85 16.14
N THR A 98 42.99 14.78 15.34
CA THR A 98 44.09 13.82 15.21
C THR A 98 45.16 14.31 14.22
N MET A 99 44.77 14.90 13.08
CA MET A 99 45.72 15.38 12.06
C MET A 99 46.17 16.82 12.35
N ARG A 100 46.91 17.01 13.45
CA ARG A 100 47.51 18.29 13.87
C ARG A 100 49.03 18.26 13.77
N LEU A 101 49.64 19.41 13.45
CA LEU A 101 51.10 19.58 13.30
C LEU A 101 51.90 19.10 14.53
N GLY A 102 51.32 19.15 15.74
CA GLY A 102 51.98 18.71 16.97
C GLY A 102 51.91 17.20 17.27
N ARG A 103 51.18 16.40 16.47
CA ARG A 103 50.94 14.96 16.69
C ARG A 103 51.35 14.11 15.48
N ILE A 104 52.47 14.43 14.83
CA ILE A 104 52.90 13.71 13.62
C ILE A 104 53.39 12.28 13.94
N PHE A 105 54.09 12.07 15.06
CA PHE A 105 54.55 10.73 15.49
C PHE A 105 53.40 9.79 15.86
N ASP A 106 52.34 10.37 16.40
CA ASP A 106 51.07 9.73 16.72
C ASP A 106 50.37 9.11 15.49
N LEU A 107 50.72 9.57 14.28
CA LEU A 107 50.18 9.07 13.00
C LEU A 107 50.90 7.82 12.47
N LEU A 108 52.03 7.43 13.08
CA LEU A 108 52.79 6.24 12.70
C LEU A 108 52.17 4.95 13.26
N ASP A 109 51.40 5.07 14.35
CA ASP A 109 50.67 3.95 14.97
C ASP A 109 49.30 3.78 14.30
N LYS A 110 49.29 3.02 13.21
CA LYS A 110 48.07 2.72 12.44
C LYS A 110 47.01 2.01 13.27
N GLU A 111 47.43 1.13 14.19
CA GLU A 111 46.51 0.32 14.99
C GLU A 111 45.77 1.20 15.99
N ARG A 112 46.48 2.15 16.61
CA ARG A 112 45.87 3.13 17.50
C ARG A 112 44.91 4.06 16.77
N ILE A 113 45.28 4.58 15.59
CA ILE A 113 44.38 5.44 14.79
C ILE A 113 43.12 4.69 14.39
N ARG A 114 43.26 3.42 13.99
CA ARG A 114 42.14 2.55 13.63
C ARG A 114 41.20 2.36 14.82
N SER A 115 41.73 1.90 15.95
CA SER A 115 40.94 1.66 17.17
C SER A 115 40.25 2.93 17.69
N GLU A 116 40.92 4.08 17.64
CA GLU A 116 40.31 5.35 18.02
C GLU A 116 39.21 5.79 17.06
N PHE A 117 39.38 5.57 15.75
CA PHE A 117 38.35 5.87 14.75
C PHE A 117 37.13 4.97 14.94
N GLU A 118 37.32 3.67 15.09
CA GLU A 118 36.24 2.72 15.39
C GLU A 118 35.47 3.15 16.65
N ARG A 119 36.17 3.49 17.74
CA ARG A 119 35.52 3.90 18.99
C ARG A 119 34.84 5.27 18.93
N LYS A 120 35.43 6.27 18.26
CA LYS A 120 34.95 7.67 18.30
C LYS A 120 34.04 8.05 17.14
N VAL A 121 34.24 7.45 15.97
CA VAL A 121 33.54 7.83 14.75
C VAL A 121 32.44 6.83 14.47
N VAL A 122 32.81 5.56 14.36
CA VAL A 122 31.85 4.49 14.04
C VAL A 122 30.93 4.24 15.25
N ALA A 123 31.53 3.97 16.41
CA ALA A 123 30.84 3.81 17.69
C ALA A 123 29.67 2.82 17.61
N ASP A 124 28.45 3.30 17.84
CA ASP A 124 27.18 2.57 17.84
C ASP A 124 26.35 2.79 16.56
N ALA A 125 26.89 3.49 15.55
CA ALA A 125 26.15 3.84 14.34
C ALA A 125 25.50 2.65 13.61
N PRO A 126 26.17 1.51 13.38
CA PRO A 126 25.53 0.39 12.69
C PRO A 126 24.48 -0.32 13.54
N GLN A 127 24.64 -0.36 14.86
CA GLN A 127 23.59 -0.86 15.74
C GLN A 127 22.35 0.03 15.61
N HIS A 128 22.52 1.36 15.66
CA HIS A 128 21.42 2.30 15.46
C HIS A 128 20.79 2.18 14.06
N VAL A 129 21.58 2.03 12.99
CA VAL A 129 21.03 1.77 11.64
C VAL A 129 20.23 0.47 11.62
N SER A 130 20.75 -0.61 12.19
CA SER A 130 20.06 -1.90 12.30
C SER A 130 18.73 -1.77 13.05
N ASP A 131 18.74 -1.09 14.20
CA ASP A 131 17.54 -0.88 15.03
C ASP A 131 16.49 -0.08 14.27
N ARG A 132 16.89 1.00 13.56
CA ARG A 132 15.97 1.81 12.73
C ARG A 132 15.41 1.03 11.54
N VAL A 133 16.20 0.14 10.93
CA VAL A 133 15.72 -0.74 9.86
C VAL A 133 14.70 -1.74 10.41
N ASN A 134 14.93 -2.32 11.60
CA ASN A 134 13.96 -3.22 12.22
C ASN A 134 12.66 -2.47 12.57
N GLU A 135 12.74 -1.27 13.13
CA GLU A 135 11.57 -0.42 13.41
C GLU A 135 10.78 -0.06 12.13
N LEU A 136 11.46 0.17 11.01
CA LEU A 136 10.84 0.38 9.69
C LEU A 136 10.08 -0.87 9.24
N ILE A 137 10.69 -2.03 9.34
CA ILE A 137 10.09 -3.32 8.94
C ILE A 137 8.87 -3.63 9.81
N ASP A 138 9.02 -3.53 11.13
CA ASP A 138 7.94 -3.78 12.09
C ASP A 138 6.74 -2.86 11.82
N TRP A 139 6.99 -1.58 11.58
CA TRP A 139 5.94 -0.62 11.24
C TRP A 139 5.26 -0.96 9.91
N MET A 140 6.01 -1.39 8.89
CA MET A 140 5.45 -1.75 7.59
C MET A 140 4.51 -2.96 7.73
N VAL A 141 4.97 -3.99 8.44
CA VAL A 141 4.21 -5.21 8.77
C VAL A 141 2.94 -4.86 9.55
N GLU A 142 3.05 -3.99 10.56
CA GLU A 142 1.90 -3.57 11.35
C GLU A 142 0.89 -2.73 10.53
N SER A 143 1.38 -1.89 9.62
CA SER A 143 0.53 -1.06 8.75
C SER A 143 -0.25 -1.89 7.75
N ASP A 144 0.40 -2.90 7.15
CA ASP A 144 -0.28 -3.87 6.28
C ASP A 144 -1.40 -4.60 7.03
N LEU A 145 -1.10 -5.14 8.21
CA LEU A 145 -2.10 -5.83 9.03
C LEU A 145 -3.28 -4.93 9.41
N ARG A 146 -3.02 -3.69 9.82
CA ARG A 146 -4.09 -2.72 10.13
C ARG A 146 -4.95 -2.42 8.92
N GLN A 147 -4.35 -2.28 7.73
CA GLN A 147 -5.09 -2.02 6.51
C GLN A 147 -6.02 -3.20 6.16
N TRP A 148 -5.54 -4.43 6.32
CA TRP A 148 -6.36 -5.64 6.17
C TRP A 148 -7.54 -5.67 7.13
N GLN A 149 -7.32 -5.32 8.40
CA GLN A 149 -8.37 -5.26 9.41
C GLN A 149 -9.42 -4.21 9.05
N ALA A 150 -8.99 -3.01 8.64
CA ALA A 150 -9.88 -1.92 8.26
C ALA A 150 -10.81 -2.31 7.08
N VAL A 151 -10.26 -2.89 6.01
CA VAL A 151 -11.05 -3.34 4.86
C VAL A 151 -12.02 -4.45 5.25
N THR A 152 -11.58 -5.39 6.09
CA THR A 152 -12.42 -6.50 6.57
C THR A 152 -13.58 -6.00 7.43
N GLU A 153 -13.31 -5.06 8.34
CA GLU A 153 -14.30 -4.47 9.22
C GLU A 153 -15.35 -3.70 8.42
N HIS A 154 -14.91 -2.91 7.44
CA HIS A 154 -15.79 -2.13 6.59
C HIS A 154 -16.75 -3.01 5.77
N LEU A 155 -16.25 -4.11 5.20
CA LEU A 155 -17.08 -5.12 4.51
C LEU A 155 -18.04 -5.85 5.47
N ALA A 156 -17.58 -6.16 6.69
CA ALA A 156 -18.39 -6.86 7.69
C ALA A 156 -19.50 -5.97 8.28
N GLU A 157 -19.27 -4.66 8.40
CA GLU A 157 -20.27 -3.69 8.83
C GLU A 157 -21.37 -3.55 7.77
N ARG A 158 -21.00 -3.44 6.49
CA ARG A 158 -21.95 -3.43 5.38
C ARG A 158 -22.88 -4.64 5.38
N ARG A 159 -22.35 -5.83 5.68
CA ARG A 159 -23.16 -7.06 5.79
C ARG A 159 -24.24 -6.95 6.86
N ARG A 160 -23.97 -6.27 7.98
CA ARG A 160 -24.90 -6.17 9.10
C ARG A 160 -26.05 -5.22 8.80
N GLU A 161 -25.75 -4.06 8.20
CA GLU A 161 -26.75 -3.03 7.90
C GLU A 161 -27.89 -3.53 7.00
N HIS A 162 -27.59 -4.39 6.02
CA HIS A 162 -28.57 -4.83 5.01
C HIS A 162 -29.27 -6.15 5.34
N ARG A 163 -28.84 -6.87 6.38
CA ARG A 163 -29.54 -8.08 6.87
C ARG A 163 -30.91 -7.75 7.48
N GLU A 164 -31.05 -6.56 8.07
CA GLU A 164 -32.28 -6.16 8.78
C GLU A 164 -33.34 -5.51 7.87
N ARG A 165 -32.95 -5.01 6.68
CA ARG A 165 -33.87 -4.34 5.74
C ARG A 165 -34.65 -5.28 4.83
N ILE A 166 -34.40 -6.59 4.88
CA ILE A 166 -34.92 -7.54 3.88
C ILE A 166 -35.83 -8.56 4.58
N VAL A 167 -37.11 -8.20 4.72
CA VAL A 167 -38.17 -9.13 5.12
C VAL A 167 -39.01 -9.43 3.88
N GLY A 168 -38.83 -10.62 3.27
CA GLY A 168 -39.84 -11.18 2.34
C GLY A 168 -39.40 -11.62 0.94
N ASP A 169 -38.15 -11.45 0.51
CA ASP A 169 -37.62 -12.05 -0.73
C ASP A 169 -36.31 -12.77 -0.40
N VAL A 170 -36.29 -14.10 -0.55
CA VAL A 170 -35.07 -14.92 -0.44
C VAL A 170 -34.77 -15.40 -1.86
N GLY A 171 -34.30 -14.46 -2.70
CA GLY A 171 -33.92 -14.75 -4.08
C GLY A 171 -32.47 -15.19 -4.18
N THR A 172 -32.10 -15.85 -5.29
CA THR A 172 -30.71 -16.21 -5.65
C THR A 172 -29.74 -15.02 -5.53
N PHE A 173 -30.22 -13.79 -5.82
CA PHE A 173 -29.46 -12.55 -5.67
C PHE A 173 -28.94 -12.30 -4.25
N GLN A 174 -29.80 -12.35 -3.22
CA GLN A 174 -29.35 -12.11 -1.84
C GLN A 174 -28.41 -13.21 -1.37
N TYR A 175 -28.70 -14.46 -1.73
CA TYR A 175 -27.83 -15.59 -1.38
C TYR A 175 -26.43 -15.42 -2.00
N ASP A 176 -26.35 -15.13 -3.31
CA ASP A 176 -25.07 -14.95 -4.01
C ASP A 176 -24.29 -13.77 -3.44
N ARG A 177 -24.97 -12.66 -3.15
CA ARG A 177 -24.38 -11.47 -2.51
C ARG A 177 -23.80 -11.80 -1.13
N GLU A 178 -24.60 -12.39 -0.24
CA GLU A 178 -24.16 -12.74 1.12
C GLU A 178 -23.02 -13.74 1.11
N HIS A 179 -23.12 -14.77 0.28
CA HIS A 179 -22.07 -15.78 0.13
C HIS A 179 -20.76 -15.20 -0.43
N LEU A 180 -20.84 -14.22 -1.34
CA LEU A 180 -19.65 -13.53 -1.83
C LEU A 180 -19.00 -12.67 -0.74
N ILE A 181 -19.78 -11.88 -0.01
CA ILE A 181 -19.27 -11.08 1.12
C ILE A 181 -18.64 -12.00 2.17
N ASP A 182 -19.24 -13.16 2.45
CA ASP A 182 -18.72 -14.13 3.42
C ASP A 182 -17.40 -14.74 2.98
N ARG A 183 -17.28 -15.11 1.70
CA ARG A 183 -16.00 -15.62 1.18
C ARG A 183 -14.91 -14.55 1.19
N VAL A 184 -15.24 -13.28 0.94
CA VAL A 184 -14.26 -12.19 1.08
C VAL A 184 -13.85 -12.06 2.55
N GLY A 185 -14.81 -12.00 3.48
CA GLY A 185 -14.55 -11.90 4.91
C GLY A 185 -13.74 -13.07 5.46
N GLU A 186 -14.00 -14.30 5.03
CA GLU A 186 -13.22 -15.49 5.40
C GLU A 186 -11.79 -15.44 4.86
N ARG A 187 -11.59 -14.99 3.61
CA ARG A 187 -10.25 -14.82 3.06
C ARG A 187 -9.47 -13.77 3.81
N SER A 188 -10.08 -12.61 4.08
CA SER A 188 -9.42 -11.55 4.82
C SER A 188 -9.12 -11.96 6.25
N ARG A 189 -10.05 -12.67 6.92
CA ARG A 189 -9.80 -13.24 8.25
C ARG A 189 -8.67 -14.25 8.24
N ARG A 190 -8.62 -15.13 7.24
CA ARG A 190 -7.53 -16.11 7.09
C ARG A 190 -6.18 -15.44 6.89
N VAL A 191 -6.11 -14.36 6.10
CA VAL A 191 -4.88 -13.58 5.94
C VAL A 191 -4.43 -13.00 7.28
N VAL A 192 -5.36 -12.43 8.05
CA VAL A 192 -5.09 -11.89 9.40
C VAL A 192 -4.68 -13.00 10.39
N GLU A 193 -5.34 -14.16 10.37
CA GLU A 193 -5.08 -15.30 11.27
C GLU A 193 -3.75 -16.01 10.95
N GLN A 194 -3.38 -16.09 9.68
CA GLN A 194 -2.12 -16.67 9.22
C GLN A 194 -0.95 -15.68 9.29
N TYR A 195 -1.23 -14.42 9.63
CA TYR A 195 -0.23 -13.37 9.69
C TYR A 195 0.69 -13.57 10.89
N ASP A 196 1.89 -14.10 10.63
CA ASP A 196 2.97 -14.13 11.61
C ASP A 196 3.86 -12.90 11.38
N ARG A 197 3.70 -11.90 12.25
CA ARG A 197 4.49 -10.66 12.20
C ARG A 197 6.00 -10.94 12.17
N GLN A 198 6.46 -11.95 12.91
CA GLN A 198 7.87 -12.28 12.98
C GLN A 198 8.36 -12.92 11.68
N ALA A 199 7.57 -13.81 11.08
CA ALA A 199 7.91 -14.45 9.82
C ALA A 199 7.94 -13.43 8.66
N GLU A 200 6.94 -12.54 8.59
CA GLU A 200 6.86 -11.47 7.59
C GLU A 200 8.03 -10.49 7.76
N ALA A 201 8.29 -10.03 8.98
CA ALA A 201 9.43 -9.16 9.28
C ALA A 201 10.76 -9.83 8.89
N ASN A 202 10.95 -11.12 9.18
CA ASN A 202 12.15 -11.86 8.81
C ASN A 202 12.31 -11.96 7.28
N GLN A 203 11.23 -12.17 6.53
CA GLN A 203 11.27 -12.25 5.07
C GLN A 203 11.67 -10.91 4.42
N ILE A 204 11.21 -9.80 4.99
CA ILE A 204 11.59 -8.45 4.56
C ILE A 204 13.03 -8.13 4.98
N ALA A 205 13.41 -8.54 6.20
CA ALA A 205 14.74 -8.36 6.74
C ALA A 205 15.79 -9.14 5.94
N GLU A 206 15.51 -10.36 5.47
CA GLU A 206 16.43 -11.15 4.65
C GLU A 206 16.83 -10.42 3.36
N GLN A 207 15.87 -9.72 2.74
CA GLN A 207 16.10 -8.91 1.53
C GLN A 207 16.89 -7.62 1.84
N SER A 208 16.85 -7.14 3.08
CA SER A 208 17.49 -5.89 3.54
C SER A 208 18.82 -6.13 4.27
N GLN A 209 19.05 -7.35 4.75
CA GLN A 209 20.19 -7.75 5.58
C GLN A 209 21.52 -7.57 4.87
N THR A 210 21.56 -7.71 3.54
CA THR A 210 22.81 -7.56 2.78
C THR A 210 23.38 -6.15 2.91
N ALA A 211 22.55 -5.12 2.98
CA ALA A 211 23.00 -3.73 3.10
C ALA A 211 23.45 -3.40 4.53
N VAL A 212 22.70 -3.85 5.54
CA VAL A 212 23.09 -3.71 6.95
C VAL A 212 24.37 -4.52 7.25
N ALA A 213 24.48 -5.73 6.70
CA ALA A 213 25.66 -6.58 6.84
C ALA A 213 26.88 -6.00 6.10
N ALA A 214 26.68 -5.38 4.93
CA ALA A 214 27.74 -4.68 4.22
C ALA A 214 28.29 -3.50 5.05
N MET A 215 27.41 -2.74 5.71
CA MET A 215 27.80 -1.69 6.64
C MET A 215 28.61 -2.23 7.83
N ALA A 216 28.13 -3.31 8.49
CA ALA A 216 28.86 -3.95 9.58
C ALA A 216 30.22 -4.54 9.13
N ALA A 217 30.29 -5.10 7.91
CA ALA A 217 31.53 -5.61 7.34
C ALA A 217 32.54 -4.49 7.02
N MET A 218 32.07 -3.27 6.72
CA MET A 218 32.93 -2.10 6.57
C MET A 218 33.57 -1.66 7.89
N GLU A 219 32.97 -2.00 9.04
CA GLU A 219 33.59 -1.78 10.36
C GLU A 219 34.70 -2.79 10.66
N VAL A 220 34.43 -4.07 10.39
CA VAL A 220 35.32 -5.18 10.77
C VAL A 220 36.47 -5.37 9.76
N GLY A 221 36.30 -4.92 8.52
CA GLY A 221 37.22 -5.17 7.42
C GLY A 221 38.34 -4.14 7.22
N ALA A 222 39.55 -4.64 6.90
CA ALA A 222 40.72 -3.84 6.50
C ALA A 222 40.50 -2.97 5.24
N VAL A 223 39.38 -3.14 4.53
CA VAL A 223 39.07 -2.51 3.23
C VAL A 223 38.27 -1.20 3.37
N GLY A 224 37.56 -0.99 4.49
CA GLY A 224 36.73 0.20 4.73
C GLY A 224 37.53 1.43 5.19
N LEU A 225 38.43 1.23 6.16
CA LEU A 225 39.19 2.29 6.85
C LEU A 225 40.72 2.12 6.75
N GLY A 226 41.19 0.88 6.53
CA GLY A 226 42.61 0.58 6.37
C GLY A 226 43.24 1.28 5.16
N ALA A 227 42.48 1.50 4.08
CA ALA A 227 42.92 2.25 2.91
C ALA A 227 43.15 3.75 3.21
N LEU A 228 42.23 4.38 3.95
CA LEU A 228 42.32 5.77 4.40
C LEU A 228 43.57 6.00 5.26
N ILE A 229 43.81 5.13 6.24
CA ILE A 229 44.96 5.22 7.15
C ILE A 229 46.27 4.84 6.43
N THR A 230 46.25 3.81 5.58
CA THR A 230 47.45 3.35 4.85
C THR A 230 47.94 4.36 3.83
N ALA A 231 47.04 5.04 3.11
CA ALA A 231 47.40 6.09 2.17
C ALA A 231 48.09 7.30 2.84
N ILE A 232 47.84 7.52 4.14
CA ILE A 232 48.47 8.57 4.94
C ILE A 232 49.88 8.13 5.37
N ALA A 233 50.05 6.88 5.80
CA ALA A 233 51.31 6.41 6.38
C ALA A 233 52.43 6.10 5.36
N THR A 234 52.09 5.65 4.14
CA THR A 234 53.11 5.19 3.16
C THR A 234 53.94 6.31 2.54
N THR A 235 53.49 7.57 2.57
CA THR A 235 54.21 8.66 1.91
C THR A 235 55.28 9.33 2.78
N VAL A 236 55.28 9.08 4.09
CA VAL A 236 56.33 9.59 5.00
C VAL A 236 57.64 8.80 4.83
N ALA A 237 57.57 7.55 4.35
CA ALA A 237 58.74 6.70 4.15
C ALA A 237 59.46 6.94 2.81
N ALA A 238 58.85 7.63 1.85
CA ALA A 238 59.41 7.80 0.50
C ALA A 238 60.46 8.93 0.41
N ASP A 239 60.37 9.96 1.25
CA ASP A 239 61.29 11.12 1.25
C ASP A 239 62.32 11.07 2.40
N VAL A 240 62.48 9.92 3.06
CA VAL A 240 63.51 9.71 4.10
C VAL A 240 64.67 8.90 3.50
N THR A 241 65.22 9.40 2.40
CA THR A 241 66.53 8.98 1.89
C THR A 241 67.51 10.14 2.07
N GLY A 242 68.03 10.26 3.29
CA GLY A 242 69.37 10.78 3.58
C GLY A 242 69.68 12.25 3.29
N LEU A 243 70.10 12.95 4.35
CA LEU A 243 70.94 14.15 4.33
C LEU A 243 70.29 15.45 3.82
N LEU A 244 69.76 16.25 4.76
CA LEU A 244 70.07 17.69 4.98
C LEU A 244 68.87 18.42 5.64
N LEU A 245 69.21 19.16 6.70
CA LEU A 245 68.52 20.35 7.21
C LEU A 245 67.17 20.16 7.95
N ALA A 246 67.27 20.19 9.28
CA ALA A 246 66.16 20.40 10.23
C ALA A 246 65.38 21.74 10.04
N GLY A 247 65.67 22.55 9.01
CA GLY A 247 65.00 23.83 8.71
C GLY A 247 63.88 23.77 7.66
N THR A 248 63.90 22.81 6.72
CA THR A 248 62.92 22.69 5.62
C THR A 248 61.75 21.75 5.94
N VAL A 249 61.93 20.84 6.89
CA VAL A 249 60.91 19.88 7.36
C VAL A 249 59.70 20.58 8.00
N ALA A 250 59.90 21.74 8.62
CA ALA A 250 58.81 22.51 9.25
C ALA A 250 57.88 23.22 8.24
N ALA A 251 58.41 23.69 7.11
CA ALA A 251 57.61 24.41 6.10
C ALA A 251 56.76 23.46 5.23
N LEU A 252 57.28 22.27 4.90
CA LEU A 252 56.54 21.25 4.13
C LEU A 252 55.48 20.53 4.97
N GLY A 253 55.75 20.28 6.26
CA GLY A 253 54.76 19.73 7.19
C GLY A 253 53.50 20.60 7.34
N LEU A 254 53.66 21.93 7.26
CA LEU A 254 52.59 22.93 7.38
C LEU A 254 51.57 22.88 6.23
N PHE A 255 51.95 22.44 5.03
CA PHE A 255 51.06 22.35 3.86
C PHE A 255 50.52 20.95 3.60
N ILE A 256 51.28 19.90 3.92
CA ILE A 256 50.88 18.52 3.65
C ILE A 256 49.75 18.07 4.58
N ILE A 257 49.83 18.36 5.88
CA ILE A 257 48.83 17.91 6.86
C ILE A 257 47.42 18.48 6.59
N PRO A 258 47.23 19.79 6.32
CA PRO A 258 45.92 20.32 5.98
C PRO A 258 45.33 19.72 4.70
N ALA A 259 46.15 19.48 3.67
CA ALA A 259 45.72 18.85 2.44
C ALA A 259 45.29 17.40 2.66
N ARG A 260 46.08 16.62 3.42
CA ARG A 260 45.77 15.23 3.77
C ARG A 260 44.51 15.12 4.62
N ARG A 261 44.31 16.03 5.58
CA ARG A 261 43.07 16.11 6.35
C ARG A 261 41.86 16.31 5.44
N ARG A 262 41.92 17.26 4.50
CA ARG A 262 40.83 17.50 3.54
C ARG A 262 40.57 16.29 2.65
N MET A 263 41.62 15.59 2.22
CA MET A 263 41.47 14.34 1.45
C MET A 263 40.76 13.26 2.26
N ALA A 264 41.14 13.05 3.52
CA ALA A 264 40.51 12.05 4.39
C ALA A 264 39.04 12.37 4.68
N GLN A 265 38.72 13.64 4.92
CA GLN A 265 37.35 14.11 5.08
C GLN A 265 36.51 13.89 3.82
N LYS A 266 37.05 14.21 2.63
CA LYS A 266 36.36 14.00 1.35
C LYS A 266 36.11 12.52 1.04
N GLU A 267 37.10 11.67 1.29
CA GLU A 267 36.98 10.22 1.10
C GLU A 267 35.94 9.62 2.06
N LEU A 268 35.93 10.04 3.33
CA LEU A 268 34.90 9.64 4.28
C LEU A 268 33.50 10.06 3.78
N ALA A 269 33.32 11.32 3.42
CA ALA A 269 32.06 11.83 2.89
C ALA A 269 31.59 11.01 1.66
N SER A 270 32.49 10.71 0.72
CA SER A 270 32.18 9.91 -0.46
C SER A 270 31.73 8.48 -0.11
N ARG A 271 32.33 7.84 0.89
CA ARG A 271 31.94 6.48 1.31
C ARG A 271 30.61 6.48 2.05
N LEU A 272 30.33 7.50 2.84
CA LEU A 272 29.05 7.63 3.54
C LEU A 272 27.91 7.97 2.59
N ASP A 273 28.17 8.76 1.55
CA ASP A 273 27.20 9.03 0.48
C ASP A 273 26.89 7.76 -0.33
N ALA A 274 27.91 6.96 -0.66
CA ALA A 274 27.72 5.66 -1.28
C ALA A 274 26.89 4.71 -0.38
N MET A 275 27.25 4.62 0.91
CA MET A 275 26.54 3.80 1.89
C MET A 275 25.08 4.23 2.06
N ARG A 276 24.83 5.54 2.11
CA ARG A 276 23.48 6.12 2.14
C ARG A 276 22.68 5.69 0.91
N THR A 277 23.28 5.80 -0.28
CA THR A 277 22.63 5.43 -1.55
C THR A 277 22.33 3.93 -1.63
N ASP A 278 23.25 3.09 -1.16
CA ASP A 278 23.10 1.64 -1.12
C ASP A 278 21.99 1.24 -0.14
N LEU A 279 21.97 1.83 1.07
CA LEU A 279 20.91 1.60 2.05
C LEU A 279 19.54 2.07 1.54
N LEU A 280 19.47 3.26 0.93
CA LEU A 280 18.25 3.75 0.28
C LEU A 280 17.71 2.75 -0.72
N THR A 281 18.57 2.27 -1.61
CA THR A 281 18.17 1.36 -2.69
C THR A 281 17.74 0.01 -2.13
N ALA A 282 18.48 -0.52 -1.15
CA ALA A 282 18.25 -1.81 -0.53
C ALA A 282 16.99 -1.84 0.34
N LEU A 283 16.57 -0.72 0.93
CA LEU A 283 15.35 -0.63 1.73
C LEU A 283 14.13 -0.24 0.90
N ARG A 284 14.29 0.69 -0.06
CA ARG A 284 13.18 1.18 -0.86
C ARG A 284 12.63 0.13 -1.82
N THR A 285 13.51 -0.73 -2.35
CA THR A 285 13.08 -1.76 -3.32
C THR A 285 12.18 -2.82 -2.68
N PRO A 286 12.56 -3.48 -1.57
CA PRO A 286 11.67 -4.41 -0.87
C PRO A 286 10.40 -3.73 -0.36
N PHE A 287 10.51 -2.50 0.17
CA PHE A 287 9.35 -1.73 0.64
C PHE A 287 8.31 -1.50 -0.47
N ALA A 288 8.73 -0.97 -1.62
CA ALA A 288 7.82 -0.69 -2.72
C ALA A 288 7.17 -1.97 -3.27
N GLN A 289 7.94 -3.06 -3.32
CA GLN A 289 7.41 -4.36 -3.70
C GLN A 289 6.38 -4.89 -2.71
N GLU A 290 6.65 -4.83 -1.40
CA GLU A 290 5.74 -5.35 -0.40
C GLU A 290 4.46 -4.51 -0.28
N MET A 291 4.58 -3.18 -0.37
CA MET A 291 3.42 -2.29 -0.46
C MET A 291 2.53 -2.63 -1.67
N GLN A 292 3.14 -2.84 -2.85
CA GLN A 292 2.39 -3.22 -4.04
C GLN A 292 1.73 -4.61 -3.90
N ARG A 293 2.45 -5.58 -3.31
CA ARG A 293 1.91 -6.91 -3.01
C ARG A 293 0.72 -6.82 -2.05
N SER A 294 0.84 -6.07 -0.97
CA SER A 294 -0.23 -5.83 0.01
C SER A 294 -1.51 -5.32 -0.67
N ILE A 295 -1.41 -4.23 -1.44
CA ILE A 295 -2.54 -3.64 -2.16
C ILE A 295 -3.13 -4.63 -3.17
N GLN A 296 -2.28 -5.37 -3.88
CA GLN A 296 -2.74 -6.37 -4.84
C GLN A 296 -3.51 -7.50 -4.14
N ARG A 297 -3.01 -8.03 -3.03
CA ARG A 297 -3.69 -9.09 -2.27
C ARG A 297 -5.06 -8.61 -1.78
N ILE A 298 -5.20 -7.37 -1.33
CA ILE A 298 -6.49 -6.78 -0.93
C ILE A 298 -7.44 -6.71 -2.14
N ASN A 299 -6.98 -6.18 -3.26
CA ASN A 299 -7.78 -6.10 -4.49
C ASN A 299 -8.23 -7.48 -4.98
N GLU A 300 -7.35 -8.48 -4.93
CA GLU A 300 -7.67 -9.87 -5.29
C GLU A 300 -8.71 -10.48 -4.36
N ALA A 301 -8.65 -10.16 -3.06
CA ALA A 301 -9.62 -10.64 -2.08
C ALA A 301 -11.02 -10.11 -2.40
N ILE A 302 -11.16 -8.82 -2.73
CA ILE A 302 -12.47 -8.18 -3.00
C ILE A 302 -12.96 -8.37 -4.44
N ALA A 303 -12.08 -8.68 -5.40
CA ALA A 303 -12.40 -8.75 -6.83
C ALA A 303 -13.63 -9.61 -7.21
N PRO A 304 -13.91 -10.77 -6.57
CA PRO A 304 -15.12 -11.53 -6.88
C PRO A 304 -16.41 -10.77 -6.55
N TYR A 305 -16.43 -10.03 -5.44
CA TYR A 305 -17.57 -9.21 -5.05
C TYR A 305 -17.71 -7.99 -5.96
N THR A 306 -16.60 -7.33 -6.30
CA THR A 306 -16.60 -6.23 -7.29
C THR A 306 -17.17 -6.66 -8.65
N ARG A 307 -16.77 -7.84 -9.14
CA ARG A 307 -17.29 -8.38 -10.41
C ARG A 307 -18.79 -8.69 -10.34
N PHE A 308 -19.25 -9.27 -9.24
CA PHE A 308 -20.67 -9.54 -9.03
C PHE A 308 -21.50 -8.26 -9.02
N VAL A 309 -21.11 -7.26 -8.23
CA VAL A 309 -21.82 -5.98 -8.11
C VAL A 309 -21.94 -5.29 -9.48
N ARG A 310 -20.87 -5.33 -10.30
CA ARG A 310 -20.89 -4.78 -11.67
C ARG A 310 -21.81 -5.55 -12.60
N ALA A 311 -21.67 -6.87 -12.67
CA ALA A 311 -22.46 -7.70 -13.57
C ALA A 311 -23.96 -7.67 -13.23
N GLU A 312 -24.30 -7.71 -11.94
CA GLU A 312 -25.70 -7.72 -11.52
C GLU A 312 -26.37 -6.35 -11.71
N ARG A 313 -25.62 -5.24 -11.60
CA ARG A 313 -26.15 -3.91 -11.93
C ARG A 313 -26.49 -3.80 -13.42
N GLU A 314 -25.59 -4.23 -14.30
CA GLU A 314 -25.82 -4.22 -15.75
C GLU A 314 -27.08 -5.04 -16.11
N LYS A 315 -27.17 -6.25 -15.57
CA LYS A 315 -28.32 -7.13 -15.75
C LYS A 315 -29.62 -6.52 -15.21
N LEU A 316 -29.61 -5.91 -14.03
CA LEU A 316 -30.82 -5.32 -13.45
C LEU A 316 -31.27 -4.07 -14.21
N HIS A 317 -30.35 -3.28 -14.77
CA HIS A 317 -30.71 -2.19 -15.69
C HIS A 317 -31.35 -2.71 -16.98
N GLU A 318 -30.83 -3.78 -17.59
CA GLU A 318 -31.44 -4.39 -18.77
C GLU A 318 -32.87 -4.89 -18.47
N VAL A 319 -33.06 -5.55 -17.32
CA VAL A 319 -34.39 -6.00 -16.87
C VAL A 319 -35.32 -4.82 -16.58
N GLN A 320 -34.81 -3.74 -15.98
CA GLN A 320 -35.59 -2.51 -15.74
C GLN A 320 -36.11 -1.92 -17.06
N GLU A 321 -35.24 -1.77 -18.06
CA GLU A 321 -35.60 -1.26 -19.39
C GLU A 321 -36.60 -2.18 -20.11
N GLU A 322 -36.47 -3.50 -19.96
CA GLU A 322 -37.43 -4.45 -20.52
C GLU A 322 -38.81 -4.36 -19.85
N LEU A 323 -38.84 -4.28 -18.51
CA LEU A 323 -40.09 -4.13 -17.75
C LEU A 323 -40.79 -2.81 -18.08
N GLU A 324 -40.06 -1.72 -18.26
CA GLU A 324 -40.60 -0.43 -18.70
C GLU A 324 -41.20 -0.51 -20.11
N ARG A 325 -40.50 -1.17 -21.04
CA ARG A 325 -41.03 -1.41 -22.41
C ARG A 325 -42.30 -2.26 -22.38
N ILE A 326 -42.32 -3.35 -21.62
CA ILE A 326 -43.48 -4.23 -21.46
C ILE A 326 -44.64 -3.43 -20.86
N ARG A 327 -44.40 -2.65 -19.80
CA ARG A 327 -45.41 -1.82 -19.15
C ARG A 327 -46.03 -0.84 -20.14
N ALA A 328 -45.22 -0.10 -20.90
CA ALA A 328 -45.70 0.84 -21.90
C ALA A 328 -46.54 0.15 -22.99
N GLY A 329 -46.12 -1.06 -23.41
CA GLY A 329 -46.89 -1.89 -24.34
C GLY A 329 -48.25 -2.33 -23.78
N LEU A 330 -48.28 -2.79 -22.52
CA LEU A 330 -49.52 -3.20 -21.84
C LEU A 330 -50.46 -2.02 -21.61
N GLU A 331 -49.94 -0.84 -21.24
CA GLU A 331 -50.72 0.38 -21.09
C GLU A 331 -51.31 0.83 -22.43
N ARG A 332 -50.57 0.70 -23.54
CA ARG A 332 -51.08 0.96 -24.89
C ARG A 332 -52.20 -0.01 -25.28
N LEU A 333 -51.97 -1.32 -25.13
CA LEU A 333 -52.98 -2.34 -25.44
C LEU A 333 -54.26 -2.14 -24.62
N LYS A 334 -54.12 -1.78 -23.34
CA LYS A 334 -55.24 -1.43 -22.49
C LYS A 334 -56.02 -0.24 -23.05
N SER A 335 -55.33 0.82 -23.47
CA SER A 335 -55.97 2.01 -24.06
C SER A 335 -56.66 1.72 -25.40
N GLU A 336 -56.08 0.85 -26.25
CA GLU A 336 -56.68 0.44 -27.53
C GLU A 336 -57.98 -0.33 -27.30
N ILE A 337 -57.98 -1.28 -26.36
CA ILE A 337 -59.15 -2.07 -25.99
C ILE A 337 -60.23 -1.22 -25.30
N GLU A 338 -59.87 -0.15 -24.60
CA GLU A 338 -60.83 0.79 -24.00
C GLU A 338 -61.41 1.79 -25.01
N ALA A 339 -60.73 2.02 -26.15
CA ALA A 339 -61.09 2.99 -27.19
C ALA A 339 -61.89 2.41 -28.37
N GLU A 340 -61.65 1.16 -28.77
CA GLU A 340 -62.67 0.31 -29.42
C GLU A 340 -63.83 0.09 -28.47
#